data_AF-A0A835QYH6-F1
#
_entry.id   AF-A0A835QYH6-F1
#
_cell.length_a   1.000
_cell.length_b   1.000
_cell.length_c   1.000
_cell.angle_alpha   90.00
_cell.angle_beta   90.00
_cell.angle_gamma   90.00
#
_symmetry.space_group_name_H-M   'P 1'
#
loop_
_entity.id
_entity.type
_entity.pdbx_description
1 polymer ?
#
loop_
_entity_poly.entity_id
_entity_poly.type
_entity_poly.pdbx_seq_one_letter_code
_entity_poly.pdbx_strand_id
1 'polypeptide(L)'
;MATSHLLLFLLLSSLLHQHPTASPQPSPSPPPPLHNISAVFAFGDSTLDTGNNNHLPTLVRADHPPYGCDFYGGVATGRFSDGRLITDYLVSSLGLKDYLPPFSDAIVSVDDLRTGVCFASAGSGLDDLTAVQSAVMTMDQQMKRFEEYLGRLRQSVGTPAADKTVADALFVVGVGSNDLMMNYYLLPTRKVAYTLQEYFAFLLDKLQSLIERLHGMGARRLTIAGLPPLGCLPLQMTQTSPPAGPRACVEQQNADAAAYNGMLQQLLQRLEASLEGAKIAYVDIYTPLMDMVTQPDAYGFVETSVGCCGTGTIEMGPLCAAPLPTCADPSKYMFWDSVHPTQAAYEALAKIFMEHVLPKLSFPVLVAALCEGKLSAFSISAVAVCHRLCRNGSKGISSSALPYKRTPPSWLKTSSQDVEESICKFAKKGLTPSQIGVILRDSHGVAQVKSVTGSKILRILKAHGLAPEIPEDLYHLIKKAVAIRKHLERNRKDKDSKFRLILVESRIHRLARYYKRTKKLPPVWKYESTTASTLVA
;
A
#
# COMPACT_ATOMS: atom_id res chain seq x y z
N MET A 1 -42.70 59.61 21.97
CA MET A 1 -42.95 58.30 22.59
C MET A 1 -42.40 57.22 21.68
N ALA A 2 -41.11 56.95 21.86
CA ALA A 2 -40.35 55.90 21.20
C ALA A 2 -39.18 55.61 22.15
N THR A 3 -39.25 54.47 22.87
CA THR A 3 -38.14 53.85 23.65
C THR A 3 -38.71 52.86 24.67
N SER A 4 -39.02 51.61 24.28
CA SER A 4 -39.14 50.51 25.27
C SER A 4 -39.23 49.08 24.72
N HIS A 5 -38.68 48.79 23.53
CA HIS A 5 -38.65 47.38 23.06
C HIS A 5 -37.29 46.89 22.52
N LEU A 6 -36.20 47.65 22.70
CA LEU A 6 -34.87 47.25 22.21
C LEU A 6 -33.89 46.76 23.29
N LEU A 7 -34.29 46.73 24.57
CA LEU A 7 -33.38 46.42 25.69
C LEU A 7 -33.53 45.01 26.28
N LEU A 8 -34.56 44.23 25.88
CA LEU A 8 -34.75 42.87 26.41
C LEU A 8 -34.16 41.76 25.51
N PHE A 9 -33.81 42.07 24.26
CA PHE A 9 -33.18 41.11 23.34
C PHE A 9 -31.64 41.11 23.39
N LEU A 10 -31.02 42.14 23.99
CA LEU A 10 -29.55 42.25 24.09
C LEU A 10 -28.96 41.67 25.39
N LEU A 11 -29.80 41.20 26.32
CA LEU A 11 -29.36 40.61 27.60
C LEU A 11 -29.42 39.08 27.64
N LEU A 12 -29.90 38.41 26.58
CA LEU A 12 -29.93 36.95 26.45
C LEU A 12 -28.83 36.38 25.53
N SER A 13 -27.99 37.22 24.92
CA SER A 13 -26.86 36.81 24.06
C SER A 13 -25.50 36.81 24.77
N SER A 14 -25.42 37.18 26.05
CA SER A 14 -24.15 37.35 26.79
C SER A 14 -23.84 36.26 27.83
N LEU A 15 -24.61 35.17 27.88
CA LEU A 15 -24.43 34.08 28.87
C LEU A 15 -24.21 32.67 28.29
N LEU A 16 -23.86 32.57 27.01
CA LEU A 16 -23.54 31.29 26.35
C LEU A 16 -22.26 31.39 25.52
N HIS A 17 -21.13 31.79 26.10
CA HIS A 17 -19.81 31.64 25.47
C HIS A 17 -18.68 31.58 26.51
N GLN A 18 -18.64 30.51 27.31
CA GLN A 18 -17.41 30.04 27.95
C GLN A 18 -17.42 28.51 28.02
N HIS A 19 -17.34 27.86 26.86
CA HIS A 19 -16.71 26.54 26.80
C HIS A 19 -15.21 26.77 26.60
N PRO A 20 -14.32 26.11 27.37
CA PRO A 20 -12.90 26.15 27.10
C PRO A 20 -12.69 25.55 25.71
N THR A 21 -12.20 26.36 24.77
CA THR A 21 -11.69 25.87 23.48
C THR A 21 -10.54 24.94 23.79
N ALA A 22 -10.76 23.64 23.64
CA ALA A 22 -9.69 22.66 23.59
C ALA A 22 -8.76 23.07 22.44
N SER A 23 -7.50 23.32 22.75
CA SER A 23 -6.46 23.46 21.74
C SER A 23 -6.48 22.21 20.83
N PRO A 24 -6.25 22.37 19.52
CA PRO A 24 -6.15 21.22 18.64
C PRO A 24 -4.97 20.38 19.13
N GLN A 25 -5.29 19.21 19.69
CA GLN A 25 -4.29 18.21 20.01
C GLN A 25 -3.62 17.83 18.67
N PRO A 26 -2.29 17.81 18.59
CA PRO A 26 -1.61 17.31 17.41
C PRO A 26 -2.12 15.91 17.13
N SER A 27 -2.50 15.65 15.88
CA SER A 27 -2.84 14.31 15.42
C SER A 27 -1.72 13.35 15.85
N PRO A 28 -2.06 12.15 16.34
CA PRO A 28 -1.04 11.18 16.71
C PRO A 28 -0.17 10.94 15.47
N SER A 29 1.14 11.17 15.63
CA SER A 29 2.13 10.93 14.57
C SER A 29 1.92 9.52 14.01
N PRO A 30 1.92 9.34 12.69
CA PRO A 30 1.71 8.04 12.08
C PRO A 30 2.69 7.01 12.68
N PRO A 31 2.27 5.74 12.82
CA PRO A 31 3.15 4.69 13.31
C PRO A 31 4.43 4.67 12.45
N PRO A 32 5.60 4.36 13.04
CA PRO A 32 6.84 4.31 12.30
C PRO A 32 6.67 3.38 11.09
N PRO A 33 7.13 3.79 9.89
CA PRO A 33 6.83 3.07 8.66
C PRO A 33 7.36 1.63 8.75
N LEU A 34 6.55 0.68 8.29
CA LEU A 34 6.91 -0.75 8.24
C LEU A 34 8.17 -1.01 7.38
N HIS A 35 8.56 -0.03 6.58
CA HIS A 35 9.64 -0.05 5.61
C HIS A 35 10.55 1.18 5.84
N ASN A 36 11.85 1.10 5.50
CA ASN A 36 12.77 2.24 5.59
C ASN A 36 12.55 3.31 4.50
N ILE A 37 11.31 3.41 3.97
CA ILE A 37 10.93 4.34 2.92
C ILE A 37 10.18 5.50 3.58
N SER A 38 10.75 6.69 3.50
CA SER A 38 10.23 7.90 4.16
C SER A 38 9.47 8.83 3.22
N ALA A 39 9.66 8.69 1.91
CA ALA A 39 9.01 9.50 0.90
C ALA A 39 8.80 8.71 -0.41
N VAL A 40 7.84 9.14 -1.22
CA VAL A 40 7.62 8.63 -2.59
C VAL A 40 7.63 9.79 -3.57
N PHE A 41 8.47 9.71 -4.61
CA PHE A 41 8.48 10.66 -5.72
C PHE A 41 8.07 9.97 -7.00
N ALA A 42 7.19 10.59 -7.78
CA ALA A 42 6.70 10.02 -9.03
C ALA A 42 7.11 10.88 -10.24
N PHE A 43 7.56 10.25 -11.32
CA PHE A 43 7.96 10.88 -12.58
C PHE A 43 7.37 10.10 -13.76
N GLY A 44 7.02 10.81 -14.83
CA GLY A 44 6.54 10.18 -16.05
C GLY A 44 5.24 10.81 -16.56
N ASP A 45 4.27 9.97 -16.92
CA ASP A 45 3.10 10.38 -17.71
C ASP A 45 1.77 10.40 -16.93
N SER A 46 0.65 10.35 -17.66
CA SER A 46 -0.72 10.43 -17.14
C SER A 46 -1.07 9.30 -16.19
N THR A 47 -0.37 8.16 -16.27
CA THR A 47 -0.58 7.04 -15.35
C THR A 47 -0.13 7.32 -13.92
N LEU A 48 0.67 8.39 -13.73
CA LEU A 48 1.19 8.83 -12.44
C LEU A 48 0.84 10.28 -12.11
N ASP A 49 0.33 11.08 -13.07
CA ASP A 49 0.00 12.49 -12.87
C ASP A 49 -1.16 12.69 -11.89
N THR A 50 -0.88 13.36 -10.78
CA THR A 50 -1.85 13.65 -9.73
C THR A 50 -2.45 15.06 -9.81
N GLY A 51 -2.24 15.77 -10.92
CA GLY A 51 -2.78 17.11 -11.18
C GLY A 51 -1.74 18.18 -11.55
N ASN A 52 -0.53 17.81 -11.96
CA ASN A 52 0.48 18.76 -12.40
C ASN A 52 0.09 19.50 -13.69
N ASN A 53 -0.69 18.85 -14.56
CA ASN A 53 -1.17 19.47 -15.80
C ASN A 53 -2.25 20.54 -15.59
N ASN A 54 -2.89 20.63 -14.43
CA ASN A 54 -4.02 21.54 -14.17
C ASN A 54 -3.65 23.03 -14.37
N HIS A 55 -2.37 23.36 -14.20
CA HIS A 55 -1.87 24.73 -14.32
C HIS A 55 -1.07 24.97 -15.61
N LEU A 56 -0.99 23.98 -16.51
CA LEU A 56 -0.33 24.12 -17.80
C LEU A 56 -1.33 24.60 -18.86
N PRO A 57 -0.89 25.40 -19.84
CA PRO A 57 -1.72 25.81 -20.98
C PRO A 57 -1.88 24.65 -22.00
N THR A 58 -2.44 23.53 -21.56
CA THR A 58 -2.63 22.30 -22.34
C THR A 58 -4.09 21.84 -22.32
N LEU A 59 -4.47 21.03 -23.31
CA LEU A 59 -5.73 20.30 -23.31
C LEU A 59 -5.63 18.95 -22.61
N VAL A 60 -4.41 18.45 -22.34
CA VAL A 60 -4.19 17.16 -21.65
C VAL A 60 -4.42 17.35 -20.16
N ARG A 61 -5.68 17.45 -19.76
CA ARG A 61 -6.13 17.64 -18.38
C ARG A 61 -7.27 16.69 -18.04
N ALA A 62 -7.41 16.43 -16.74
CA ALA A 62 -8.45 15.59 -16.13
C ALA A 62 -8.99 16.23 -14.83
N ASP A 63 -8.92 17.56 -14.72
CA ASP A 63 -9.41 18.37 -13.61
C ASP A 63 -10.89 18.78 -13.79
N HIS A 64 -11.65 17.92 -14.46
CA HIS A 64 -13.08 18.10 -14.72
C HIS A 64 -13.84 16.76 -14.62
N PRO A 65 -15.15 16.78 -14.33
CA PRO A 65 -15.99 15.58 -14.40
C PRO A 65 -15.97 14.94 -15.80
N PRO A 66 -16.12 13.61 -15.90
CA PRO A 66 -16.43 12.67 -14.81
C PRO A 66 -15.18 12.17 -14.04
N TYR A 67 -13.97 12.62 -14.36
CA TYR A 67 -12.76 12.18 -13.64
C TYR A 67 -12.86 12.45 -12.15
N GLY A 68 -12.29 11.53 -11.35
CA GLY A 68 -12.31 11.65 -9.90
C GLY A 68 -13.68 11.42 -9.24
N CYS A 69 -14.67 10.84 -9.93
CA CYS A 69 -15.99 10.54 -9.35
C CYS A 69 -15.92 9.63 -8.10
N ASP A 70 -14.96 8.71 -8.06
CA ASP A 70 -14.68 7.81 -6.93
C ASP A 70 -13.51 8.31 -6.07
N PHE A 71 -12.88 9.42 -6.46
CA PHE A 71 -11.90 10.12 -5.64
C PHE A 71 -12.61 10.89 -4.52
N TYR A 72 -11.91 11.13 -3.41
CA TYR A 72 -12.49 11.72 -2.19
C TYR A 72 -13.45 12.90 -2.45
N GLY A 73 -14.74 12.70 -2.16
CA GLY A 73 -15.77 13.72 -2.34
C GLY A 73 -16.21 13.96 -3.79
N GLY A 74 -15.83 13.09 -4.73
CA GLY A 74 -16.14 13.19 -6.16
C GLY A 74 -15.38 14.33 -6.86
N VAL A 75 -14.20 14.68 -6.38
CA VAL A 75 -13.45 15.85 -6.87
C VAL A 75 -12.46 15.43 -7.94
N ALA A 76 -12.58 16.05 -9.12
CA ALA A 76 -11.62 15.91 -10.21
C ALA A 76 -10.31 16.66 -9.87
N THR A 77 -9.25 15.92 -9.53
CA THR A 77 -7.96 16.52 -9.16
C THR A 77 -6.96 16.62 -10.31
N GLY A 78 -7.30 16.15 -11.51
CA GLY A 78 -6.33 15.97 -12.60
C GLY A 78 -5.75 14.55 -12.72
N ARG A 79 -6.27 13.59 -11.95
CA ARG A 79 -5.94 12.17 -12.10
C ARG A 79 -6.72 11.61 -13.30
N PHE A 80 -6.04 10.94 -14.21
CA PHE A 80 -6.66 10.31 -15.38
C PHE A 80 -7.29 8.97 -15.01
N SER A 81 -8.26 8.99 -14.09
CA SER A 81 -9.01 7.82 -13.61
C SER A 81 -10.33 8.27 -12.96
N ASP A 82 -11.23 7.33 -12.66
CA ASP A 82 -12.38 7.54 -11.77
C ASP A 82 -11.93 7.93 -10.35
N GLY A 83 -10.72 7.52 -9.94
CA GLY A 83 -10.26 7.72 -8.57
C GLY A 83 -8.74 7.78 -8.43
N ARG A 84 -8.23 7.00 -7.48
CA ARG A 84 -6.83 6.90 -7.09
C ARG A 84 -5.99 6.25 -8.20
N LEU A 85 -4.76 6.75 -8.33
CA LEU A 85 -3.71 6.13 -9.14
C LEU A 85 -2.88 5.16 -8.29
N ILE A 86 -2.01 4.38 -8.94
CA ILE A 86 -1.13 3.43 -8.22
C ILE A 86 -0.32 4.09 -7.10
N THR A 87 0.20 5.30 -7.32
CA THR A 87 1.01 6.06 -6.35
C THR A 87 0.25 6.42 -5.08
N ASP A 88 -1.06 6.64 -5.17
CA ASP A 88 -1.92 6.91 -4.00
C ASP A 88 -2.02 5.67 -3.12
N TYR A 89 -2.20 4.49 -3.74
CA TYR A 89 -2.17 3.23 -3.01
C TYR A 89 -0.80 2.96 -2.39
N LEU A 90 0.30 3.29 -3.07
CA LEU A 90 1.64 3.12 -2.53
C LEU A 90 1.87 3.96 -1.27
N VAL A 91 1.61 5.27 -1.33
CA VAL A 91 1.83 6.15 -0.16
C VAL A 91 0.91 5.82 1.01
N SER A 92 -0.33 5.42 0.73
CA SER A 92 -1.28 4.97 1.75
C SER A 92 -0.83 3.67 2.39
N SER A 93 -0.39 2.68 1.59
CA SER A 93 0.07 1.39 2.09
C SER A 93 1.39 1.48 2.86
N LEU A 94 2.25 2.45 2.52
CA LEU A 94 3.48 2.76 3.26
C LEU A 94 3.21 3.55 4.55
N GLY A 95 1.98 4.04 4.76
CA GLY A 95 1.60 4.85 5.93
C GLY A 95 2.17 6.27 5.90
N LEU A 96 2.48 6.80 4.71
CA LEU A 96 3.06 8.13 4.54
C LEU A 96 1.99 9.23 4.49
N LYS A 97 0.93 9.00 3.70
CA LYS A 97 -0.21 9.90 3.49
C LYS A 97 -1.32 9.18 2.75
N ASP A 98 -2.51 9.77 2.71
CA ASP A 98 -3.70 9.16 2.09
C ASP A 98 -3.63 9.09 0.55
N TYR A 99 -2.93 10.05 -0.08
CA TYR A 99 -2.75 10.14 -1.53
C TYR A 99 -1.56 11.05 -1.86
N LEU A 100 -0.95 10.89 -3.04
CA LEU A 100 0.24 11.64 -3.45
C LEU A 100 -0.17 12.99 -4.07
N PRO A 101 0.28 14.15 -3.55
CA PRO A 101 -0.05 15.44 -4.14
C PRO A 101 0.85 15.78 -5.34
N PRO A 102 0.37 16.58 -6.31
CA PRO A 102 1.22 17.14 -7.36
C PRO A 102 2.20 18.15 -6.79
N PHE A 103 3.37 18.30 -7.41
CA PHE A 103 4.31 19.37 -7.10
C PHE A 103 3.87 20.68 -7.77
N SER A 104 3.00 21.43 -7.08
CA SER A 104 2.55 22.76 -7.48
C SER A 104 2.80 23.78 -6.38
N ASP A 105 3.28 24.97 -6.76
CA ASP A 105 3.69 26.03 -5.82
C ASP A 105 2.56 26.54 -4.93
N ALA A 106 1.30 26.38 -5.34
CA ALA A 106 0.14 26.86 -4.59
C ALA A 106 -0.35 25.92 -3.48
N ILE A 107 0.10 24.65 -3.43
CA ILE A 107 -0.62 23.58 -2.68
C ILE A 107 0.29 22.73 -1.77
N VAL A 108 1.60 22.66 -2.02
CA VAL A 108 2.48 21.70 -1.33
C VAL A 108 2.93 22.20 0.05
N SER A 109 2.51 21.49 1.11
CA SER A 109 2.94 21.75 2.49
C SER A 109 4.36 21.24 2.78
N VAL A 110 4.97 21.67 3.89
CA VAL A 110 6.28 21.14 4.32
C VAL A 110 6.21 19.64 4.62
N ASP A 111 5.10 19.16 5.19
CA ASP A 111 4.90 17.74 5.45
C ASP A 111 4.78 16.95 4.14
N ASP A 112 4.16 17.55 3.12
CA ASP A 112 4.15 16.96 1.78
C ASP A 112 5.55 16.86 1.20
N LEU A 113 6.37 17.90 1.36
CA LEU A 113 7.75 17.84 0.93
C LEU A 113 8.49 16.67 1.64
N ARG A 114 8.33 16.51 2.95
CA ARG A 114 9.01 15.45 3.72
C ARG A 114 8.62 14.03 3.31
N THR A 115 7.40 13.84 2.84
CA THR A 115 6.80 12.52 2.55
C THR A 115 6.63 12.24 1.07
N GLY A 116 6.99 13.19 0.22
CA GLY A 116 7.05 13.05 -1.23
C GLY A 116 5.85 13.60 -2.00
N VAL A 117 6.11 13.89 -3.27
CA VAL A 117 5.20 14.57 -4.21
C VAL A 117 5.34 13.98 -5.62
N CYS A 118 4.38 14.24 -6.50
CA CYS A 118 4.40 13.82 -7.89
C CYS A 118 4.92 14.92 -8.82
N PHE A 119 5.82 14.57 -9.74
CA PHE A 119 6.34 15.42 -10.82
C PHE A 119 5.89 14.98 -12.21
N ALA A 120 5.18 13.85 -12.32
CA ALA A 120 4.66 13.33 -13.58
C ALA A 120 3.70 14.32 -14.24
N SER A 121 3.65 14.31 -15.57
CA SER A 121 2.84 15.21 -16.39
C SER A 121 2.14 14.41 -17.46
N ALA A 122 0.81 14.49 -17.49
CA ALA A 122 0.04 13.73 -18.46
C ALA A 122 0.43 14.05 -19.90
N GLY A 123 0.52 13.03 -20.76
CA GLY A 123 0.98 13.15 -22.15
C GLY A 123 2.50 13.21 -22.35
N SER A 124 3.31 13.24 -21.28
CA SER A 124 4.77 13.20 -21.40
C SER A 124 5.28 11.88 -21.97
N GLY A 125 6.45 11.94 -22.60
CA GLY A 125 7.21 10.79 -23.09
C GLY A 125 8.71 10.97 -22.83
N LEU A 126 9.49 9.94 -23.13
CA LEU A 126 10.96 9.98 -23.13
C LEU A 126 11.50 10.75 -24.34
N ASP A 127 10.75 10.80 -25.43
CA ASP A 127 11.00 11.67 -26.57
C ASP A 127 10.37 13.04 -26.32
N ASP A 128 11.18 14.10 -26.32
CA ASP A 128 10.68 15.47 -26.11
C ASP A 128 9.62 15.86 -27.15
N LEU A 129 9.66 15.26 -28.35
CA LEU A 129 8.63 15.46 -29.37
C LEU A 129 7.23 15.10 -28.85
N THR A 130 7.11 14.06 -28.04
CA THR A 130 5.84 13.61 -27.44
C THR A 130 5.23 14.72 -26.58
N ALA A 131 6.05 15.29 -25.68
CA ALA A 131 5.60 16.34 -24.77
C ALA A 131 5.31 17.66 -25.50
N VAL A 132 6.16 18.03 -26.48
CA VAL A 132 6.02 19.27 -27.25
C VAL A 132 4.71 19.30 -28.04
N GLN A 133 4.31 18.18 -28.67
CA GLN A 133 3.06 18.11 -29.44
C GLN A 133 1.81 18.39 -28.59
N SER A 134 1.86 18.06 -27.31
CA SER A 134 0.74 18.21 -26.38
C SER A 134 0.87 19.44 -25.45
N ALA A 135 1.94 20.22 -25.59
CA ALA A 135 2.29 21.35 -24.70
C ALA A 135 2.32 20.96 -23.21
N VAL A 136 2.88 19.80 -22.91
CA VAL A 136 3.03 19.25 -21.53
C VAL A 136 4.50 19.22 -21.12
N MET A 137 4.80 18.81 -19.88
CA MET A 137 6.19 18.87 -19.41
C MET A 137 7.06 17.79 -20.07
N THR A 138 8.27 18.14 -20.48
CA THR A 138 9.30 17.15 -20.84
C THR A 138 9.86 16.48 -19.58
N MET A 139 10.53 15.34 -19.71
CA MET A 139 11.24 14.73 -18.58
C MET A 139 12.28 15.67 -17.98
N ASP A 140 12.93 16.50 -18.79
CA ASP A 140 13.85 17.54 -18.32
C ASP A 140 13.16 18.61 -17.46
N GLN A 141 11.93 19.00 -17.81
CA GLN A 141 11.15 19.92 -16.98
C GLN A 141 10.72 19.28 -15.67
N GLN A 142 10.31 18.01 -15.68
CA GLN A 142 10.02 17.27 -14.43
C GLN A 142 11.26 17.18 -13.52
N MET A 143 12.46 17.01 -14.09
CA MET A 143 13.72 17.03 -13.35
C MET A 143 14.03 18.40 -12.75
N LYS A 144 13.81 19.50 -13.49
CA LYS A 144 13.93 20.86 -12.95
C LYS A 144 12.97 21.10 -11.78
N ARG A 145 11.74 20.59 -11.87
CA ARG A 145 10.79 20.63 -10.74
C ARG A 145 11.32 19.88 -9.53
N PHE A 146 11.99 18.75 -9.72
CA PHE A 146 12.63 18.04 -8.62
C PHE A 146 13.81 18.82 -8.02
N GLU A 147 14.60 19.53 -8.82
CA GLU A 147 15.65 20.43 -8.33
C GLU A 147 15.07 21.58 -7.49
N GLU A 148 13.97 22.20 -7.95
CA GLU A 148 13.22 23.21 -7.20
C GLU A 148 12.71 22.64 -5.86
N TYR A 149 12.14 21.44 -5.90
CA TYR A 149 11.71 20.69 -4.73
C TYR A 149 12.87 20.47 -3.74
N LEU A 150 14.04 20.04 -4.20
CA LEU A 150 15.21 19.83 -3.34
C LEU A 150 15.64 21.13 -2.65
N GLY A 151 15.59 22.25 -3.38
CA GLY A 151 15.84 23.58 -2.81
C GLY A 151 14.88 23.90 -1.66
N ARG A 152 13.57 23.71 -1.88
CA ARG A 152 12.52 23.94 -0.87
C ARG A 152 12.67 23.01 0.33
N LEU A 153 12.94 21.71 0.09
CA LEU A 153 13.14 20.74 1.15
C LEU A 153 14.33 21.13 2.02
N ARG A 154 15.49 21.45 1.42
CA ARG A 154 16.70 21.86 2.13
C ARG A 154 16.49 23.12 2.96
N GLN A 155 15.75 24.10 2.45
CA GLN A 155 15.39 25.30 3.22
C GLN A 155 14.51 24.97 4.44
N SER A 156 13.60 24.01 4.31
CA SER A 156 12.65 23.66 5.37
C SER A 156 13.21 22.71 6.44
N VAL A 157 14.12 21.79 6.08
CA VAL A 157 14.58 20.71 6.99
C VAL A 157 16.10 20.68 7.19
N GLY A 158 16.85 21.49 6.45
CA GLY A 158 18.31 21.45 6.40
C GLY A 158 18.87 20.40 5.45
N THR A 159 20.05 20.66 4.89
CA THR A 159 20.70 19.79 3.89
C THR A 159 20.85 18.32 4.32
N PRO A 160 21.37 18.01 5.53
CA PRO A 160 21.57 16.61 5.92
C PRO A 160 20.26 15.80 6.00
N ALA A 161 19.17 16.42 6.47
CA ALA A 161 17.87 15.75 6.56
C ALA A 161 17.18 15.65 5.19
N ALA A 162 17.36 16.65 4.32
CA ALA A 162 16.86 16.62 2.96
C ALA A 162 17.54 15.50 2.15
N ASP A 163 18.87 15.43 2.18
CA ASP A 163 19.63 14.39 1.46
C ASP A 163 19.28 12.99 1.99
N LYS A 164 19.07 12.84 3.31
CA LYS A 164 18.56 11.59 3.88
C LYS A 164 17.16 11.24 3.39
N THR A 165 16.25 12.21 3.32
CA THR A 165 14.89 12.00 2.82
C THR A 165 14.92 11.46 1.39
N VAL A 166 15.76 12.04 0.54
CA VAL A 166 15.96 11.61 -0.85
C VAL A 166 16.58 10.22 -0.94
N ALA A 167 17.61 9.93 -0.15
CA ALA A 167 18.27 8.63 -0.12
C ALA A 167 17.35 7.50 0.37
N ASP A 168 16.45 7.82 1.32
CA ASP A 168 15.47 6.88 1.84
C ASP A 168 14.16 6.83 1.02
N ALA A 169 13.97 7.69 0.02
CA ALA A 169 12.77 7.72 -0.78
C ALA A 169 12.68 6.58 -1.80
N LEU A 170 11.46 6.30 -2.24
CA LEU A 170 11.14 5.48 -3.40
C LEU A 170 10.82 6.38 -4.60
N PHE A 171 11.56 6.22 -5.70
CA PHE A 171 11.33 6.91 -6.96
C PHE A 171 10.55 6.00 -7.91
N VAL A 172 9.33 6.40 -8.27
CA VAL A 172 8.45 5.69 -9.18
C VAL A 172 8.47 6.36 -10.55
N VAL A 173 8.94 5.65 -11.57
CA VAL A 173 9.03 6.14 -12.94
C VAL A 173 8.15 5.30 -13.85
N GLY A 174 7.21 5.92 -14.53
CA GLY A 174 6.31 5.29 -15.49
C GLY A 174 6.11 6.19 -16.71
N VAL A 175 6.80 5.87 -17.79
CA VAL A 175 6.84 6.66 -19.03
C VAL A 175 7.25 5.77 -20.20
N GLY A 176 6.88 6.15 -21.42
CA GLY A 176 7.25 5.43 -22.65
C GLY A 176 6.04 5.04 -23.50
N SER A 177 4.88 4.86 -22.88
CA SER A 177 3.65 4.43 -23.56
C SER A 177 3.23 5.45 -24.63
N ASN A 178 3.29 6.74 -24.30
CA ASN A 178 2.95 7.82 -25.23
C ASN A 178 3.91 7.90 -26.42
N ASP A 179 5.20 7.57 -26.24
CA ASP A 179 6.18 7.62 -27.33
C ASP A 179 5.83 6.61 -28.43
N LEU A 180 5.50 5.37 -28.06
CA LEU A 180 5.05 4.37 -29.05
C LEU A 180 3.63 4.65 -29.55
N MET A 181 2.70 4.89 -28.63
CA MET A 181 1.29 5.09 -28.96
C MET A 181 1.09 6.29 -29.90
N MET A 182 1.64 7.45 -29.54
CA MET A 182 1.44 8.69 -30.28
C MET A 182 2.41 8.83 -31.46
N ASN A 183 3.73 8.68 -31.25
CA ASN A 183 4.71 9.02 -32.29
C ASN A 183 5.07 7.88 -33.24
N TYR A 184 4.73 6.63 -32.91
CA TYR A 184 5.05 5.48 -33.74
C TYR A 184 3.82 4.85 -34.40
N TYR A 185 2.72 4.69 -33.64
CA TYR A 185 1.51 4.03 -34.14
C TYR A 185 0.46 5.02 -34.68
N LEU A 186 0.04 6.03 -33.90
CA LEU A 186 -1.02 6.96 -34.31
C LEU A 186 -0.54 8.00 -35.33
N LEU A 187 0.58 8.67 -35.03
CA LEU A 187 1.22 9.62 -35.91
C LEU A 187 2.52 8.99 -36.40
N PRO A 188 2.69 8.67 -37.69
CA PRO A 188 3.86 7.95 -38.18
C PRO A 188 5.15 8.79 -38.23
N THR A 189 5.22 9.91 -37.50
CA THR A 189 6.33 10.86 -37.53
C THR A 189 7.66 10.20 -37.19
N ARG A 190 7.71 9.32 -36.18
CA ARG A 190 8.95 8.58 -35.84
C ARG A 190 9.13 7.32 -36.66
N LYS A 191 8.06 6.71 -37.18
CA LYS A 191 8.15 5.56 -38.09
C LYS A 191 8.88 5.88 -39.40
N VAL A 192 8.88 7.16 -39.83
CA VAL A 192 9.64 7.63 -41.00
C VAL A 192 11.14 7.78 -40.70
N ALA A 193 11.51 8.08 -39.45
CA ALA A 193 12.89 8.38 -39.06
C ALA A 193 13.62 7.19 -38.42
N TYR A 194 12.88 6.24 -37.84
CA TYR A 194 13.42 5.11 -37.08
C TYR A 194 12.70 3.82 -37.41
N THR A 195 13.46 2.74 -37.53
CA THR A 195 12.91 1.41 -37.27
C THR A 195 12.47 1.29 -35.82
N LEU A 196 11.58 0.34 -35.52
CA LEU A 196 11.06 0.18 -34.16
C LEU A 196 12.19 -0.09 -33.15
N GLN A 197 13.16 -0.93 -33.53
CA GLN A 197 14.30 -1.28 -32.70
C GLN A 197 15.22 -0.07 -32.42
N GLU A 198 15.45 0.78 -33.42
CA GLU A 198 16.22 2.03 -33.25
C GLU A 198 15.47 3.00 -32.33
N TYR A 199 14.14 3.08 -32.46
CA TYR A 199 13.34 3.93 -31.58
C TYR A 199 13.36 3.42 -30.13
N PHE A 200 13.27 2.10 -29.91
CA PHE A 200 13.44 1.51 -28.57
C PHE A 200 14.80 1.89 -27.96
N ALA A 201 15.88 1.76 -28.73
CA ALA A 201 17.22 2.13 -28.28
C ALA A 201 17.31 3.62 -27.91
N PHE A 202 16.72 4.50 -28.73
CA PHE A 202 16.64 5.94 -28.45
C PHE A 202 15.89 6.24 -27.15
N LEU A 203 14.71 5.65 -26.94
CA LEU A 203 13.93 5.86 -25.71
C LEU A 203 14.67 5.32 -24.47
N LEU A 204 15.32 4.16 -24.58
CA LEU A 204 16.07 3.56 -23.47
C LEU A 204 17.35 4.36 -23.13
N ASP A 205 18.00 5.00 -24.09
CA ASP A 205 19.11 5.93 -23.85
C ASP A 205 18.67 7.17 -23.05
N LYS A 206 17.51 7.73 -23.41
CA LYS A 206 16.88 8.82 -22.65
C LYS A 206 16.50 8.40 -21.23
N LEU A 207 15.94 7.21 -21.07
CA LEU A 207 15.58 6.66 -19.76
C LEU A 207 16.83 6.38 -18.91
N GLN A 208 17.90 5.85 -19.49
CA GLN A 208 19.19 5.68 -18.82
C GLN A 208 19.69 7.02 -18.27
N SER A 209 19.71 8.06 -19.11
CA SER A 209 20.13 9.41 -18.71
C SER A 209 19.29 9.97 -17.57
N LEU A 210 17.97 9.74 -17.57
CA LEU A 210 17.08 10.12 -16.47
C LEU A 210 17.45 9.41 -15.16
N ILE A 211 17.65 8.09 -15.20
CA ILE A 211 18.00 7.26 -14.03
C ILE A 211 19.34 7.70 -13.43
N GLU A 212 20.35 7.91 -14.27
CA GLU A 212 21.68 8.35 -13.84
C GLU A 212 21.62 9.74 -13.18
N ARG A 213 20.83 10.67 -13.73
CA ARG A 213 20.63 12.00 -13.13
C ARG A 213 19.88 11.93 -11.79
N LEU A 214 18.81 11.13 -11.70
CA LEU A 214 18.10 10.92 -10.43
C LEU A 214 19.04 10.34 -9.37
N HIS A 215 19.86 9.36 -9.73
CA HIS A 215 20.89 8.79 -8.84
C HIS A 215 21.92 9.82 -8.40
N GLY A 216 22.40 10.65 -9.34
CA GLY A 216 23.32 11.77 -9.07
C GLY A 216 22.74 12.81 -8.12
N MET A 217 21.42 12.97 -8.08
CA MET A 217 20.71 13.82 -7.12
C MET A 217 20.38 13.13 -5.79
N GLY A 218 20.83 11.88 -5.59
CA GLY A 218 20.70 11.16 -4.32
C GLY A 218 19.69 10.02 -4.32
N ALA A 219 18.99 9.75 -5.43
CA ALA A 219 18.06 8.62 -5.48
C ALA A 219 18.81 7.30 -5.28
N ARG A 220 18.26 6.42 -4.42
CA ARG A 220 18.84 5.09 -4.17
C ARG A 220 17.87 3.95 -4.39
N ARG A 221 16.55 4.19 -4.36
CA ARG A 221 15.53 3.16 -4.65
C ARG A 221 14.66 3.64 -5.80
N LEU A 222 14.78 2.99 -6.94
CA LEU A 222 14.05 3.34 -8.15
C LEU A 222 13.21 2.17 -8.62
N THR A 223 12.00 2.46 -9.05
CA THR A 223 11.12 1.54 -9.76
C THR A 223 10.80 2.09 -11.12
N ILE A 224 11.02 1.29 -12.14
CA ILE A 224 10.79 1.67 -13.53
C ILE A 224 9.75 0.72 -14.10
N ALA A 225 8.59 1.25 -14.46
CA ALA A 225 7.53 0.48 -15.09
C ALA A 225 7.88 0.15 -16.55
N GLY A 226 7.60 -1.09 -16.93
CA GLY A 226 7.55 -1.45 -18.35
C GLY A 226 6.35 -0.83 -19.06
N LEU A 227 6.26 -1.07 -20.36
CA LEU A 227 5.10 -0.73 -21.15
C LEU A 227 3.94 -1.72 -20.87
N PRO A 228 2.68 -1.24 -20.86
CA PRO A 228 1.50 -2.10 -20.77
C PRO A 228 1.28 -2.86 -22.10
N PRO A 229 0.30 -3.78 -22.19
CA PRO A 229 -0.12 -4.36 -23.47
C PRO A 229 -0.79 -3.29 -24.34
N LEU A 230 0.01 -2.51 -25.07
CA LEU A 230 -0.44 -1.34 -25.83
C LEU A 230 -1.54 -1.67 -26.84
N GLY A 231 -1.46 -2.84 -27.48
CA GLY A 231 -2.45 -3.29 -28.45
C GLY A 231 -3.83 -3.58 -27.85
N CYS A 232 -3.91 -3.77 -26.53
CA CYS A 232 -5.18 -3.95 -25.82
C CYS A 232 -5.75 -2.65 -25.24
N LEU A 233 -5.13 -1.49 -25.48
CA LEU A 233 -5.75 -0.21 -25.12
C LEU A 233 -6.97 0.03 -26.03
N PRO A 234 -8.13 0.44 -25.50
CA PRO A 234 -9.34 0.65 -26.31
C PRO A 234 -9.11 1.58 -27.51
N LEU A 235 -8.28 2.61 -27.35
CA LEU A 235 -7.88 3.51 -28.44
C LEU A 235 -7.15 2.77 -29.57
N GLN A 236 -6.17 1.92 -29.24
CA GLN A 236 -5.40 1.17 -30.24
C GLN A 236 -6.25 0.11 -30.94
N MET A 237 -7.09 -0.60 -30.18
CA MET A 237 -8.06 -1.53 -30.75
C MET A 237 -8.98 -0.82 -31.75
N THR A 238 -9.45 0.38 -31.43
CA THR A 238 -10.36 1.15 -32.28
C THR A 238 -9.67 1.68 -33.54
N GLN A 239 -8.45 2.21 -33.42
CA GLN A 239 -7.72 2.84 -34.53
C GLN A 239 -7.18 1.84 -35.55
N THR A 240 -6.97 0.60 -35.15
CA THR A 240 -6.43 -0.46 -36.03
C THR A 240 -7.49 -1.42 -36.56
N SER A 241 -8.68 -1.44 -35.95
CA SER A 241 -9.79 -2.28 -36.40
C SER A 241 -10.57 -1.62 -37.54
N PRO A 242 -11.15 -2.40 -38.47
CA PRO A 242 -12.06 -1.86 -39.49
C PRO A 242 -13.26 -1.15 -38.82
N PRO A 243 -13.80 -0.06 -39.40
CA PRO A 243 -14.89 0.72 -38.81
C PRO A 243 -16.16 -0.07 -38.45
N ALA A 244 -16.38 -1.24 -39.05
CA ALA A 244 -17.51 -2.15 -38.79
C ALA A 244 -17.06 -3.58 -38.40
N GLY A 245 -15.79 -3.76 -38.03
CA GLY A 245 -15.21 -5.05 -37.64
C GLY A 245 -15.17 -5.25 -36.11
N PRO A 246 -14.98 -6.49 -35.63
CA PRO A 246 -14.76 -6.73 -34.22
C PRO A 246 -13.45 -6.05 -33.77
N ARG A 247 -13.52 -5.30 -32.67
CA ARG A 247 -12.33 -4.74 -32.03
C ARG A 247 -11.61 -5.85 -31.26
N ALA A 248 -10.32 -5.97 -31.50
CA ALA A 248 -9.46 -6.97 -30.86
C ALA A 248 -8.12 -6.35 -30.50
N CYS A 249 -7.41 -6.97 -29.55
CA CYS A 249 -6.05 -6.57 -29.23
C CYS A 249 -5.15 -6.65 -30.46
N VAL A 250 -4.27 -5.66 -30.63
CA VAL A 250 -3.28 -5.65 -31.70
C VAL A 250 -2.06 -6.45 -31.27
N GLU A 251 -2.02 -7.73 -31.62
CA GLU A 251 -0.96 -8.66 -31.19
C GLU A 251 0.45 -8.16 -31.48
N GLN A 252 0.65 -7.50 -32.62
CA GLN A 252 1.96 -6.93 -32.96
C GLN A 252 2.39 -5.85 -31.96
N GLN A 253 1.49 -4.93 -31.58
CA GLN A 253 1.84 -3.87 -30.61
C GLN A 253 2.09 -4.43 -29.21
N ASN A 254 1.40 -5.51 -28.84
CA ASN A 254 1.64 -6.24 -27.60
C ASN A 254 3.02 -6.92 -27.61
N ALA A 255 3.39 -7.57 -28.71
CA ALA A 255 4.71 -8.17 -28.89
C ALA A 255 5.82 -7.11 -28.88
N ASP A 256 5.60 -5.96 -29.52
CA ASP A 256 6.50 -4.82 -29.52
C ASP A 256 6.74 -4.29 -28.09
N ALA A 257 5.68 -4.12 -27.31
CA ALA A 257 5.77 -3.72 -25.90
C ALA A 257 6.55 -4.75 -25.06
N ALA A 258 6.29 -6.05 -25.26
CA ALA A 258 7.04 -7.11 -24.59
C ALA A 258 8.53 -7.11 -24.97
N ALA A 259 8.86 -6.84 -26.23
CA ALA A 259 10.24 -6.72 -26.71
C ALA A 259 10.97 -5.52 -26.07
N TYR A 260 10.33 -4.35 -26.03
CA TYR A 260 10.85 -3.18 -25.31
C TYR A 260 11.10 -3.51 -23.83
N ASN A 261 10.15 -4.18 -23.17
CA ASN A 261 10.26 -4.57 -21.76
C ASN A 261 11.43 -5.54 -21.51
N GLY A 262 11.74 -6.41 -22.47
CA GLY A 262 12.93 -7.27 -22.43
C GLY A 262 14.23 -6.47 -22.46
N MET A 263 14.32 -5.46 -23.34
CA MET A 263 15.48 -4.57 -23.41
C MET A 263 15.61 -3.68 -22.18
N LEU A 264 14.48 -3.19 -21.65
CA LEU A 264 14.43 -2.41 -20.41
C LEU A 264 15.01 -3.20 -19.24
N GLN A 265 14.58 -4.45 -19.03
CA GLN A 265 15.11 -5.28 -17.95
C GLN A 265 16.63 -5.46 -18.02
N GLN A 266 17.19 -5.65 -19.22
CA GLN A 266 18.64 -5.73 -19.42
C GLN A 266 19.34 -4.40 -19.09
N LEU A 267 18.76 -3.27 -19.48
CA LEU A 267 19.28 -1.95 -19.12
C LEU A 267 19.29 -1.76 -17.60
N LEU A 268 18.18 -2.02 -16.92
CA LEU A 268 18.06 -1.82 -15.47
C LEU A 268 19.02 -2.71 -14.68
N GLN A 269 19.23 -3.96 -15.13
CA GLN A 269 20.24 -4.84 -14.52
C GLN A 269 21.66 -4.29 -14.66
N ARG A 270 22.01 -3.73 -15.83
CA ARG A 270 23.32 -3.08 -16.03
C ARG A 270 23.47 -1.83 -15.16
N LEU A 271 22.43 -1.00 -15.06
CA LEU A 271 22.46 0.22 -14.26
C LEU A 271 22.52 -0.06 -12.76
N GLU A 272 21.80 -1.06 -12.25
CA GLU A 272 21.90 -1.43 -10.83
C GLU A 272 23.32 -1.91 -10.48
N ALA A 273 24.00 -2.57 -11.43
CA ALA A 273 25.38 -3.02 -11.24
C ALA A 273 26.41 -1.88 -11.32
N SER A 274 26.15 -0.83 -12.10
CA SER A 274 27.08 0.31 -12.27
C SER A 274 26.86 1.44 -11.27
N LEU A 275 25.64 1.62 -10.77
CA LEU A 275 25.27 2.72 -9.88
C LEU A 275 25.42 2.31 -8.41
N GLU A 276 26.49 2.79 -7.78
CA GLU A 276 26.81 2.46 -6.39
C GLU A 276 25.64 2.79 -5.44
N GLY A 277 25.28 1.80 -4.62
CA GLY A 277 24.22 1.91 -3.61
C GLY A 277 22.80 1.99 -4.19
N ALA A 278 22.62 1.86 -5.51
CA ALA A 278 21.30 1.84 -6.12
C ALA A 278 20.60 0.48 -5.94
N LYS A 279 19.28 0.55 -5.79
CA LYS A 279 18.34 -0.56 -5.92
C LYS A 279 17.32 -0.17 -6.99
N ILE A 280 17.38 -0.87 -8.12
CA ILE A 280 16.55 -0.56 -9.29
C ILE A 280 15.69 -1.78 -9.59
N ALA A 281 14.37 -1.63 -9.47
CA ALA A 281 13.43 -2.70 -9.76
C ALA A 281 12.61 -2.40 -11.01
N TYR A 282 12.59 -3.37 -11.93
CA TYR A 282 11.59 -3.42 -12.98
C TYR A 282 10.21 -3.69 -12.39
N VAL A 283 9.21 -2.90 -12.79
CA VAL A 283 7.80 -3.14 -12.48
C VAL A 283 7.12 -3.72 -13.72
N ASP A 284 6.75 -4.98 -13.63
CA ASP A 284 5.96 -5.64 -14.66
C ASP A 284 4.49 -5.21 -14.55
N ILE A 285 4.08 -4.29 -15.42
CA ILE A 285 2.66 -3.94 -15.59
C ILE A 285 2.04 -4.68 -16.77
N TYR A 286 2.84 -5.26 -17.67
CA TYR A 286 2.35 -5.92 -18.88
C TYR A 286 1.56 -7.18 -18.51
N THR A 287 2.18 -8.08 -17.74
CA THR A 287 1.57 -9.38 -17.41
C THR A 287 0.28 -9.22 -16.62
N PRO A 288 0.22 -8.41 -15.53
CA PRO A 288 -1.03 -8.22 -14.80
C PRO A 288 -2.15 -7.60 -15.64
N LEU A 289 -1.85 -6.61 -16.48
CA LEU A 289 -2.87 -6.00 -17.34
C LEU A 289 -3.35 -6.99 -18.41
N MET A 290 -2.47 -7.81 -18.97
CA MET A 290 -2.86 -8.87 -19.90
C MET A 290 -3.71 -9.96 -19.20
N ASP A 291 -3.40 -10.30 -17.96
CA ASP A 291 -4.21 -11.20 -17.14
C ASP A 291 -5.60 -10.62 -16.86
N MET A 292 -5.72 -9.30 -16.63
CA MET A 292 -7.02 -8.65 -16.48
C MET A 292 -7.84 -8.72 -17.77
N VAL A 293 -7.21 -8.54 -18.94
CA VAL A 293 -7.87 -8.66 -20.25
C VAL A 293 -8.36 -10.08 -20.50
N THR A 294 -7.53 -11.09 -20.21
CA THR A 294 -7.80 -12.50 -20.56
C THR A 294 -8.58 -13.27 -19.49
N GLN A 295 -8.51 -12.83 -18.22
CA GLN A 295 -9.19 -13.45 -17.07
C GLN A 295 -9.87 -12.38 -16.18
N PRO A 296 -10.80 -11.58 -16.73
CA PRO A 296 -11.37 -10.41 -16.05
C PRO A 296 -12.11 -10.77 -14.76
N ASP A 297 -12.79 -11.91 -14.72
CA ASP A 297 -13.53 -12.39 -13.55
C ASP A 297 -12.65 -12.57 -12.30
N ALA A 298 -11.36 -12.89 -12.48
CA ALA A 298 -10.41 -13.05 -11.37
C ALA A 298 -10.15 -11.74 -10.63
N TYR A 299 -10.38 -10.61 -11.31
CA TYR A 299 -10.21 -9.25 -10.81
C TYR A 299 -11.56 -8.53 -10.57
N GLY A 300 -12.68 -9.16 -10.95
CA GLY A 300 -14.02 -8.60 -10.78
C GLY A 300 -14.48 -7.69 -11.91
N PHE A 301 -13.75 -7.67 -13.03
CA PHE A 301 -14.10 -6.92 -14.23
C PHE A 301 -15.10 -7.68 -15.09
N VAL A 302 -15.97 -6.92 -15.77
CA VAL A 302 -16.92 -7.40 -16.78
C VAL A 302 -16.51 -6.89 -18.15
N GLU A 303 -15.95 -5.68 -18.22
CA GLU A 303 -15.56 -5.03 -19.48
C GLU A 303 -14.08 -4.62 -19.46
N THR A 304 -13.37 -5.00 -20.53
CA THR A 304 -11.92 -4.82 -20.69
C THR A 304 -11.52 -4.26 -22.05
N SER A 305 -12.48 -4.03 -22.95
CA SER A 305 -12.27 -3.60 -24.34
C SER A 305 -12.75 -2.18 -24.65
N VAL A 306 -13.42 -1.53 -23.68
CA VAL A 306 -13.83 -0.12 -23.72
C VAL A 306 -13.58 0.57 -22.40
N GLY A 307 -13.39 1.88 -22.46
CA GLY A 307 -13.47 2.76 -21.31
C GLY A 307 -14.89 2.91 -20.76
N CYS A 308 -15.00 3.21 -19.48
CA CYS A 308 -16.25 3.58 -18.81
C CYS A 308 -16.82 4.92 -19.33
N CYS A 309 -15.97 5.83 -19.80
CA CYS A 309 -16.34 7.16 -20.25
C CYS A 309 -16.68 7.26 -21.74
N GLY A 310 -17.81 7.89 -22.06
CA GLY A 310 -18.28 8.10 -23.43
C GLY A 310 -18.62 6.81 -24.13
N THR A 311 -18.18 6.66 -25.39
CA THR A 311 -18.24 5.36 -26.06
C THR A 311 -17.15 4.40 -25.56
N GLY A 312 -16.14 4.93 -24.86
CA GLY A 312 -15.00 4.20 -24.34
C GLY A 312 -14.01 3.76 -25.41
N THR A 313 -14.11 4.29 -26.63
CA THR A 313 -13.33 3.83 -27.79
C THR A 313 -12.24 4.79 -28.20
N ILE A 314 -12.47 6.10 -28.04
CA ILE A 314 -11.53 7.17 -28.43
C ILE A 314 -11.43 8.30 -27.40
N GLU A 315 -12.39 8.38 -26.49
CA GLU A 315 -12.51 9.44 -25.52
C GLU A 315 -11.45 9.30 -24.43
N MET A 316 -10.65 10.35 -24.26
CA MET A 316 -9.64 10.49 -23.21
C MET A 316 -9.41 11.97 -22.92
N GLY A 317 -9.02 12.29 -21.69
CA GLY A 317 -8.86 13.66 -21.19
C GLY A 317 -10.06 14.54 -21.52
N PRO A 318 -9.89 15.61 -22.32
CA PRO A 318 -10.96 16.58 -22.60
C PRO A 318 -12.13 15.99 -23.41
N LEU A 319 -11.92 14.87 -24.10
CA LEU A 319 -12.99 14.17 -24.83
C LEU A 319 -13.84 13.30 -23.90
N CYS A 320 -13.33 12.93 -22.72
CA CYS A 320 -14.10 12.30 -21.68
C CYS A 320 -14.81 13.38 -20.84
N ALA A 321 -15.88 13.96 -21.39
CA ALA A 321 -16.60 15.07 -20.77
C ALA A 321 -18.10 15.04 -21.10
N ALA A 322 -18.89 15.74 -20.29
CA ALA A 322 -20.31 15.93 -20.56
C ALA A 322 -20.52 16.60 -21.94
N PRO A 323 -21.58 16.24 -22.69
CA PRO A 323 -22.73 15.43 -22.30
C PRO A 323 -22.59 13.92 -22.55
N LEU A 324 -21.36 13.41 -22.74
CA LEU A 324 -21.17 11.98 -22.97
C LEU A 324 -21.52 11.16 -21.72
N PRO A 325 -22.11 9.95 -21.90
CA PRO A 325 -22.46 9.09 -20.77
C PRO A 325 -21.22 8.56 -20.05
N THR A 326 -21.41 8.09 -18.83
CA THR A 326 -20.42 7.34 -18.07
C THR A 326 -21.08 6.04 -17.63
N CYS A 327 -20.30 4.95 -17.55
CA CYS A 327 -20.80 3.66 -17.08
C CYS A 327 -21.33 3.78 -15.64
N ALA A 328 -22.25 2.87 -15.27
CA ALA A 328 -22.93 2.94 -13.97
C ALA A 328 -22.04 2.47 -12.79
N ASP A 329 -21.09 1.57 -13.05
CA ASP A 329 -20.20 1.00 -12.02
C ASP A 329 -18.77 0.90 -12.59
N PRO A 330 -17.91 1.91 -12.35
CA PRO A 330 -16.53 1.92 -12.80
C PRO A 330 -15.71 0.71 -12.29
N SER A 331 -16.08 0.12 -11.14
CA SER A 331 -15.39 -1.06 -10.61
C SER A 331 -15.53 -2.32 -11.46
N LYS A 332 -16.45 -2.33 -12.44
CA LYS A 332 -16.62 -3.41 -13.42
C LYS A 332 -15.84 -3.20 -14.71
N TYR A 333 -15.19 -2.06 -14.88
CA TYR A 333 -14.42 -1.73 -16.05
C TYR A 333 -12.94 -1.74 -15.71
N MET A 334 -12.12 -2.32 -16.59
CA MET A 334 -10.67 -2.23 -16.47
C MET A 334 -10.17 -0.83 -16.84
N PHE A 335 -10.81 -0.18 -17.82
CA PHE A 335 -10.44 1.13 -18.33
C PHE A 335 -11.45 2.20 -17.96
N TRP A 336 -10.97 3.34 -17.48
CA TRP A 336 -11.79 4.51 -17.20
C TRP A 336 -12.15 5.25 -18.49
N ASP A 337 -11.15 5.51 -19.32
CA ASP A 337 -11.30 6.13 -20.64
C ASP A 337 -10.63 5.24 -21.71
N SER A 338 -10.40 5.72 -22.93
CA SER A 338 -9.85 4.88 -24.00
C SER A 338 -8.38 4.46 -23.81
N VAL A 339 -7.71 4.90 -22.74
CA VAL A 339 -6.28 4.64 -22.47
C VAL A 339 -6.05 4.26 -21.01
N HIS A 340 -6.65 4.97 -20.06
CA HIS A 340 -6.26 4.92 -18.67
C HIS A 340 -7.07 3.89 -17.86
N PRO A 341 -6.43 3.14 -16.94
CA PRO A 341 -7.11 2.22 -16.05
C PRO A 341 -8.09 2.90 -15.07
N THR A 342 -9.07 2.14 -14.60
CA THR A 342 -9.90 2.55 -13.46
C THR A 342 -9.12 2.46 -12.15
N GLN A 343 -9.64 3.10 -11.10
CA GLN A 343 -9.12 2.96 -9.74
C GLN A 343 -9.06 1.48 -9.31
N ALA A 344 -10.06 0.67 -9.69
CA ALA A 344 -10.09 -0.76 -9.39
C ALA A 344 -8.92 -1.52 -10.05
N ALA A 345 -8.59 -1.19 -11.30
CA ALA A 345 -7.41 -1.76 -11.97
C ALA A 345 -6.11 -1.28 -11.32
N TYR A 346 -6.02 0.01 -10.94
CA TYR A 346 -4.88 0.52 -10.19
C TYR A 346 -4.70 -0.13 -8.81
N GLU A 347 -5.79 -0.44 -8.11
CA GLU A 347 -5.75 -1.17 -6.83
C GLU A 347 -5.13 -2.56 -7.00
N ALA A 348 -5.56 -3.29 -8.05
CA ALA A 348 -5.02 -4.61 -8.36
C ALA A 348 -3.51 -4.53 -8.69
N LEU A 349 -3.09 -3.56 -9.50
CA LEU A 349 -1.67 -3.31 -9.78
C LEU A 349 -0.88 -2.93 -8.53
N ALA A 350 -1.42 -2.06 -7.68
CA ALA A 350 -0.78 -1.66 -6.44
C ALA A 350 -0.57 -2.85 -5.51
N LYS A 351 -1.55 -3.74 -5.39
CA LYS A 351 -1.40 -4.98 -4.60
C LYS A 351 -0.25 -5.84 -5.12
N ILE A 352 -0.17 -6.05 -6.43
CA ILE A 352 0.92 -6.82 -7.07
C ILE A 352 2.27 -6.15 -6.81
N PHE A 353 2.34 -4.81 -6.92
CA PHE A 353 3.54 -4.05 -6.61
C PHE A 353 3.99 -4.28 -5.16
N MET A 354 3.08 -4.16 -4.20
CA MET A 354 3.38 -4.34 -2.78
C MET A 354 3.85 -5.76 -2.45
N GLU A 355 3.30 -6.78 -3.12
CA GLU A 355 3.64 -8.18 -2.92
C GLU A 355 4.96 -8.59 -3.59
N HIS A 356 5.27 -8.07 -4.78
CA HIS A 356 6.35 -8.60 -5.63
C HIS A 356 7.50 -7.63 -5.91
N VAL A 357 7.26 -6.33 -5.87
CA VAL A 357 8.27 -5.30 -6.20
C VAL A 357 8.86 -4.71 -4.93
N LEU A 358 8.03 -4.22 -4.01
CA LEU A 358 8.48 -3.54 -2.80
C LEU A 358 9.51 -4.34 -1.96
N PRO A 359 9.38 -5.69 -1.82
CA PRO A 359 10.37 -6.48 -1.08
C PRO A 359 11.77 -6.48 -1.70
N LYS A 360 11.92 -6.20 -3.00
CA LYS A 360 13.22 -6.12 -3.68
C LYS A 360 13.98 -4.83 -3.35
N LEU A 361 13.25 -3.79 -2.95
CA LEU A 361 13.76 -2.43 -2.69
C LEU A 361 13.96 -2.15 -1.20
N SER A 362 13.26 -2.90 -0.36
CA SER A 362 13.37 -2.82 1.09
C SER A 362 14.56 -3.66 1.56
N PHE A 363 15.49 -3.07 2.31
CA PHE A 363 16.34 -3.88 3.17
C PHE A 363 15.44 -4.55 4.20
N PRO A 364 15.58 -5.86 4.48
CA PRO A 364 14.90 -6.43 5.62
C PRO A 364 15.34 -5.61 6.84
N VAL A 365 14.39 -4.97 7.54
CA VAL A 365 14.66 -4.18 8.76
C VAL A 365 15.49 -4.99 9.78
N LEU A 366 15.42 -6.33 9.67
CA LEU A 366 16.26 -7.27 10.39
C LEU A 366 17.77 -7.10 10.15
N VAL A 367 18.22 -6.73 8.95
CA VAL A 367 19.65 -6.60 8.59
C VAL A 367 20.24 -5.28 9.09
N ALA A 368 19.49 -4.18 9.01
CA ALA A 368 19.92 -2.89 9.56
C ALA A 368 20.07 -2.94 11.09
N ALA A 369 19.14 -3.62 11.79
CA ALA A 369 19.23 -3.84 13.23
C ALA A 369 20.41 -4.77 13.63
N LEU A 370 20.88 -5.64 12.73
CA LEU A 370 22.05 -6.50 12.95
C LEU A 370 23.37 -5.72 12.81
N CYS A 371 23.45 -4.75 11.91
CA CYS A 371 24.65 -3.93 11.71
C CYS A 371 24.88 -2.89 12.82
N GLU A 372 23.83 -2.43 13.52
CA GLU A 372 23.95 -1.42 14.58
C GLU A 372 24.25 -1.98 15.99
N GLY A 373 24.59 -3.27 16.12
CA GLY A 373 25.05 -3.87 17.38
C GLY A 373 24.04 -3.88 18.52
N LYS A 374 22.76 -3.56 18.25
CA LYS A 374 21.69 -3.49 19.24
C LYS A 374 20.66 -4.58 19.00
N LEU A 375 20.95 -5.83 19.39
CA LEU A 375 19.98 -6.82 19.90
C LEU A 375 20.67 -8.18 20.07
N SER A 376 20.83 -8.60 21.33
CA SER A 376 21.15 -9.99 21.66
C SER A 376 19.98 -10.90 21.28
N ALA A 377 20.24 -11.85 20.39
CA ALA A 377 19.50 -13.09 20.15
C ALA A 377 18.00 -12.98 19.86
N PHE A 378 17.62 -12.88 18.58
CA PHE A 378 16.36 -13.48 18.10
C PHE A 378 16.55 -14.22 16.76
N SER A 379 15.94 -15.41 16.73
CA SER A 379 16.18 -16.51 15.81
C SER A 379 15.49 -16.32 14.45
N ILE A 380 16.22 -16.70 13.40
CA ILE A 380 15.83 -16.80 11.99
C ILE A 380 14.52 -17.59 11.84
N SER A 381 13.44 -16.95 11.38
CA SER A 381 12.21 -17.60 10.89
C SER A 381 11.34 -16.70 9.99
N ALA A 382 11.93 -15.73 9.28
CA ALA A 382 11.16 -14.72 8.53
C ALA A 382 10.69 -15.16 7.12
N VAL A 383 11.11 -16.31 6.59
CA VAL A 383 10.79 -16.67 5.19
C VAL A 383 9.45 -17.42 5.03
N ALA A 384 8.79 -17.85 6.12
CA ALA A 384 7.62 -18.73 6.04
C ALA A 384 6.25 -18.09 6.33
N VAL A 385 6.16 -16.74 6.38
CA VAL A 385 4.94 -16.02 6.80
C VAL A 385 4.11 -15.49 5.60
N CYS A 386 4.69 -15.33 4.41
CA CYS A 386 4.02 -14.66 3.29
C CYS A 386 2.80 -15.42 2.72
N HIS A 387 2.74 -16.75 2.85
CA HIS A 387 1.74 -17.54 2.13
C HIS A 387 0.35 -17.66 2.80
N ARG A 388 0.08 -17.02 3.95
CA ARG A 388 -1.10 -17.35 4.79
C ARG A 388 -2.05 -16.20 5.14
N LEU A 389 -1.85 -14.99 4.61
CA LEU A 389 -2.77 -13.87 4.82
C LEU A 389 -3.85 -13.75 3.72
N CYS A 390 -3.68 -14.42 2.57
CA CYS A 390 -4.68 -14.45 1.50
C CYS A 390 -5.78 -15.46 1.79
N ARG A 391 -6.75 -15.06 2.61
CA ARG A 391 -8.18 -15.44 2.61
C ARG A 391 -8.75 -15.15 3.99
N ASN A 392 -9.15 -13.90 4.21
CA ASN A 392 -10.32 -13.51 5.01
C ASN A 392 -10.48 -12.00 4.86
N GLY A 393 -11.69 -11.59 4.45
CA GLY A 393 -12.06 -10.18 4.30
C GLY A 393 -11.65 -9.34 5.50
N SER A 394 -11.23 -8.12 5.18
CA SER A 394 -10.89 -7.02 6.08
C SER A 394 -11.73 -7.02 7.36
N LYS A 395 -11.16 -7.56 8.44
CA LYS A 395 -11.58 -7.25 9.81
C LYS A 395 -10.46 -6.44 10.43
N GLY A 396 -10.79 -5.25 10.92
CA GLY A 396 -9.85 -4.29 11.50
C GLY A 396 -8.88 -4.95 12.48
N ILE A 397 -7.62 -4.54 12.42
CA ILE A 397 -6.57 -5.07 13.29
C ILE A 397 -6.67 -4.30 14.61
N SER A 398 -7.37 -4.87 15.59
CA SER A 398 -7.30 -4.38 16.97
C SER A 398 -5.93 -4.72 17.56
N SER A 399 -5.10 -3.71 17.84
CA SER A 399 -3.86 -3.86 18.59
C SER A 399 -4.06 -3.44 20.04
N SER A 400 -3.56 -4.23 20.99
CA SER A 400 -3.58 -3.84 22.40
C SER A 400 -2.45 -2.85 22.69
N ALA A 401 -2.78 -1.64 23.14
CA ALA A 401 -1.79 -0.69 23.65
C ALA A 401 -1.52 -0.95 25.14
N LEU A 402 -0.25 -1.01 25.53
CA LEU A 402 0.14 -1.06 26.93
C LEU A 402 0.00 0.33 27.55
N PRO A 403 -0.35 0.44 28.85
CA PRO A 403 -0.32 1.73 29.56
C PRO A 403 1.08 2.36 29.48
N TYR A 404 1.13 3.66 29.17
CA TYR A 404 2.38 4.42 29.10
C TYR A 404 3.18 4.40 30.41
N LYS A 405 2.46 4.45 31.55
CA LYS A 405 3.07 4.35 32.89
C LYS A 405 3.27 2.89 33.27
N ARG A 406 4.51 2.54 33.62
CA ARG A 406 4.89 1.20 34.10
C ARG A 406 4.69 1.01 35.60
N THR A 407 4.49 2.08 36.34
CA THR A 407 4.20 2.08 37.77
C THR A 407 2.69 1.94 38.02
N PRO A 408 2.29 1.29 39.14
CA PRO A 408 0.89 1.23 39.52
C PRO A 408 0.36 2.65 39.80
N PRO A 409 -0.89 2.96 39.43
CA PRO A 409 -1.49 4.25 39.73
C PRO A 409 -1.58 4.50 41.23
N SER A 410 -1.45 5.77 41.67
CA SER A 410 -1.50 6.15 43.09
C SER A 410 -2.82 5.81 43.79
N TRP A 411 -3.90 5.63 43.03
CA TRP A 411 -5.22 5.24 43.54
C TRP A 411 -5.38 3.73 43.74
N LEU A 412 -4.47 2.90 43.21
CA LEU A 412 -4.52 1.45 43.38
C LEU A 412 -3.94 1.09 44.75
N LYS A 413 -4.82 0.85 45.73
CA LYS A 413 -4.43 0.48 47.11
C LYS A 413 -4.14 -1.00 47.31
N THR A 414 -4.38 -1.83 46.30
CA THR A 414 -4.18 -3.28 46.35
C THR A 414 -2.70 -3.62 46.46
N SER A 415 -2.33 -4.42 47.46
CA SER A 415 -0.93 -4.83 47.65
C SER A 415 -0.52 -5.90 46.62
N SER A 416 0.79 -6.12 46.46
CA SER A 416 1.30 -7.20 45.61
C SER A 416 0.86 -8.58 46.09
N GLN A 417 0.77 -8.78 47.42
CA GLN A 417 0.33 -10.04 48.03
C GLN A 417 -1.13 -10.34 47.71
N ASP A 418 -2.01 -9.35 47.82
CA ASP A 418 -3.45 -9.53 47.51
C ASP A 418 -3.69 -9.92 46.05
N VAL A 419 -2.88 -9.38 45.13
CA VAL A 419 -2.93 -9.72 43.70
C VAL A 419 -2.46 -11.15 43.48
N GLU A 420 -1.38 -11.59 44.13
CA GLU A 420 -0.89 -12.97 44.03
C GLU A 420 -1.90 -13.99 44.60
N GLU A 421 -2.50 -13.69 45.75
CA GLU A 421 -3.55 -14.53 46.34
C GLU A 421 -4.78 -14.62 45.42
N SER A 422 -5.19 -13.50 44.83
CA SER A 422 -6.29 -13.46 43.86
C SER A 422 -5.99 -14.31 42.62
N ILE A 423 -4.77 -14.23 42.07
CA ILE A 423 -4.32 -15.07 40.95
C ILE A 423 -4.42 -16.55 41.30
N CYS A 424 -3.88 -16.94 42.46
CA CYS A 424 -3.93 -18.33 42.94
C CYS A 424 -5.37 -18.80 43.17
N LYS A 425 -6.23 -17.96 43.73
CA LYS A 425 -7.66 -18.25 43.94
C LYS A 425 -8.39 -18.48 42.62
N PHE A 426 -8.17 -17.64 41.61
CA PHE A 426 -8.80 -17.78 40.31
C PHE A 426 -8.28 -18.99 39.53
N ALA A 427 -6.98 -19.30 39.63
CA ALA A 427 -6.41 -20.50 39.04
C ALA A 427 -6.98 -21.78 39.66
N LYS A 428 -7.17 -21.82 40.99
CA LYS A 428 -7.86 -22.94 41.68
C LYS A 428 -9.32 -23.12 41.24
N LYS A 429 -9.96 -22.07 40.71
CA LYS A 429 -11.30 -22.14 40.09
C LYS A 429 -11.27 -22.61 38.64
N GLY A 430 -10.11 -22.96 38.09
CA GLY A 430 -9.95 -23.44 36.71
C GLY A 430 -9.88 -22.35 35.65
N LEU A 431 -9.68 -21.08 36.04
CA LEU A 431 -9.57 -19.97 35.08
C LEU A 431 -8.18 -19.95 34.43
N THR A 432 -8.14 -19.63 33.13
CA THR A 432 -6.88 -19.55 32.40
C THR A 432 -6.09 -18.28 32.74
N PRO A 433 -4.75 -18.26 32.57
CA PRO A 433 -3.94 -17.07 32.86
C PRO A 433 -4.44 -15.80 32.16
N SER A 434 -4.93 -15.92 30.93
CA SER A 434 -5.51 -14.78 30.19
C SER A 434 -6.83 -14.29 30.80
N GLN A 435 -7.73 -15.21 31.21
CA GLN A 435 -8.98 -14.86 31.91
C GLN A 435 -8.71 -14.19 33.26
N ILE A 436 -7.73 -14.68 34.01
CA ILE A 436 -7.30 -14.08 35.27
C ILE A 436 -6.84 -12.63 35.05
N GLY A 437 -6.05 -12.38 34.00
CA GLY A 437 -5.61 -11.03 33.65
C GLY A 437 -6.77 -10.08 33.34
N VAL A 438 -7.82 -10.56 32.66
CA VAL A 438 -9.03 -9.78 32.35
C VAL A 438 -9.81 -9.44 33.61
N ILE A 439 -10.05 -10.42 34.50
CA ILE A 439 -10.76 -10.20 35.77
C ILE A 439 -10.01 -9.22 36.66
N LEU A 440 -8.69 -9.35 36.77
CA LEU A 440 -7.88 -8.42 37.56
C LEU A 440 -7.94 -7.00 37.03
N ARG A 441 -7.96 -6.82 35.71
CA ARG A 441 -8.10 -5.51 35.09
C ARG A 441 -9.49 -4.92 35.32
N ASP A 442 -10.54 -5.69 35.04
CA ASP A 442 -11.90 -5.18 34.92
C ASP A 442 -12.63 -5.14 36.28
N SER A 443 -12.34 -6.07 37.19
CA SER A 443 -13.00 -6.17 38.51
C SER A 443 -12.15 -5.63 39.66
N HIS A 444 -10.82 -5.66 39.54
CA HIS A 444 -9.90 -5.25 40.62
C HIS A 444 -9.07 -4.00 40.29
N GLY A 445 -9.26 -3.39 39.11
CA GLY A 445 -8.55 -2.19 38.68
C GLY A 445 -7.05 -2.37 38.43
N VAL A 446 -6.57 -3.62 38.37
CA VAL A 446 -5.15 -3.95 38.15
C VAL A 446 -4.87 -3.98 36.65
N ALA A 447 -4.50 -2.84 36.09
CA ALA A 447 -4.27 -2.68 34.65
C ALA A 447 -3.19 -3.63 34.08
N GLN A 448 -2.10 -3.84 34.84
CA GLN A 448 -1.01 -4.75 34.49
C GLN A 448 -0.46 -5.41 35.76
N VAL A 449 -0.59 -6.74 35.86
CA VAL A 449 -0.09 -7.51 37.02
C VAL A 449 1.41 -7.30 37.24
N LYS A 450 2.20 -7.26 36.17
CA LYS A 450 3.65 -7.04 36.23
C LYS A 450 4.01 -5.70 36.89
N SER A 451 3.17 -4.68 36.75
CA SER A 451 3.42 -3.37 37.35
C SER A 451 3.23 -3.37 38.87
N VAL A 452 2.42 -4.28 39.41
CA VAL A 452 2.14 -4.37 40.85
C VAL A 452 3.06 -5.40 41.52
N THR A 453 3.19 -6.60 40.93
CA THR A 453 3.92 -7.73 41.55
C THR A 453 5.35 -7.89 41.04
N GLY A 454 5.75 -7.15 40.00
CA GLY A 454 7.03 -7.32 39.30
C GLY A 454 7.12 -8.59 38.42
N SER A 455 6.15 -9.50 38.53
CA SER A 455 6.13 -10.80 37.85
C SER A 455 4.93 -10.97 36.93
N LYS A 456 5.07 -11.77 35.87
CA LYS A 456 3.96 -12.15 35.00
C LYS A 456 3.10 -13.24 35.69
N ILE A 457 1.81 -13.27 35.39
CA ILE A 457 0.84 -14.25 35.92
C ILE A 457 1.38 -15.70 35.81
N LEU A 458 1.87 -16.11 34.64
CA LEU A 458 2.44 -17.46 34.45
C LEU A 458 3.63 -17.78 35.38
N ARG A 459 4.43 -16.77 35.75
CA ARG A 459 5.56 -16.97 36.68
C ARG A 459 5.09 -17.16 38.11
N ILE A 460 4.08 -16.39 38.52
CA ILE A 460 3.43 -16.49 39.84
C ILE A 460 2.77 -17.86 39.99
N LEU A 461 2.02 -18.30 38.97
CA LEU A 461 1.40 -19.63 38.94
C LEU A 461 2.44 -20.75 39.00
N LYS A 462 3.55 -20.60 38.28
CA LYS A 462 4.64 -21.59 38.31
C LYS A 462 5.30 -21.68 39.69
N ALA A 463 5.48 -20.56 40.38
CA ALA A 463 6.04 -20.52 41.74
C ALA A 463 5.13 -21.23 42.75
N HIS A 464 3.82 -21.17 42.55
CA HIS A 464 2.82 -21.82 43.42
C HIS A 464 2.40 -23.22 42.97
N GLY A 465 3.05 -23.79 41.95
CA GLY A 465 2.70 -25.12 41.42
C GLY A 465 1.34 -25.19 40.71
N LEU A 466 0.74 -24.05 40.34
CA LEU A 466 -0.56 -23.93 39.68
C LEU A 466 -0.44 -23.58 38.18
N ALA A 467 0.75 -23.75 37.59
CA ALA A 467 0.95 -23.46 36.17
C ALA A 467 0.31 -24.56 35.30
N PRO A 468 -0.34 -24.19 34.19
CA PRO A 468 -0.87 -25.18 33.25
C PRO A 468 0.25 -26.00 32.63
N GLU A 469 0.04 -27.31 32.48
CA GLU A 469 1.01 -28.24 31.88
C GLU A 469 1.27 -27.93 30.40
N ILE A 470 0.25 -27.41 29.71
CA ILE A 470 0.30 -27.06 28.29
C ILE A 470 0.16 -25.54 28.15
N PRO A 471 0.99 -24.88 27.31
CA PRO A 471 0.81 -23.47 26.98
C PRO A 471 -0.61 -23.16 26.47
N GLU A 472 -1.18 -22.04 26.92
CA GLU A 472 -2.58 -21.67 26.69
C GLU A 472 -2.93 -21.56 25.20
N ASP A 473 -2.03 -21.03 24.37
CA ASP A 473 -2.22 -20.93 22.92
C ASP A 473 -2.27 -22.30 22.23
N LEU A 474 -1.42 -23.23 22.68
CA LEU A 474 -1.42 -24.61 22.21
C LEU A 474 -2.69 -25.35 22.65
N TYR A 475 -3.12 -25.18 23.90
CA TYR A 475 -4.37 -25.73 24.43
C TYR A 475 -5.58 -25.29 23.57
N HIS A 476 -5.71 -23.99 23.27
CA HIS A 476 -6.84 -23.48 22.48
C HIS A 476 -6.81 -23.95 21.01
N LEU A 477 -5.62 -24.13 20.43
CA LEU A 477 -5.50 -24.73 19.09
C LEU A 477 -5.92 -26.20 19.08
N ILE A 478 -5.52 -26.98 20.08
CA ILE A 478 -5.96 -28.37 20.23
C ILE A 478 -7.48 -28.43 20.41
N LYS A 479 -8.05 -27.57 21.27
CA LYS A 479 -9.50 -27.48 21.48
C LYS A 479 -10.25 -27.17 20.19
N LYS A 480 -9.72 -26.25 19.38
CA LYS A 480 -10.26 -25.93 18.05
C LYS A 480 -10.17 -27.12 17.09
N ALA A 481 -9.06 -27.85 17.06
CA ALA A 481 -8.91 -29.03 16.22
C ALA A 481 -9.92 -30.13 16.60
N VAL A 482 -10.12 -30.38 17.90
CA VAL A 482 -11.11 -31.34 18.42
C VAL A 482 -12.54 -30.93 18.02
N ALA A 483 -12.88 -29.63 18.11
CA ALA A 483 -14.19 -29.15 17.68
C ALA A 483 -14.43 -29.33 16.17
N ILE A 484 -13.42 -29.05 15.33
CA ILE A 484 -13.52 -29.24 13.88
C ILE A 484 -13.65 -30.73 13.53
N ARG A 485 -12.94 -31.62 14.24
CA ARG A 485 -13.07 -33.08 14.07
C ARG A 485 -14.49 -33.56 14.36
N LYS A 486 -15.06 -33.13 15.49
CA LYS A 486 -16.45 -33.45 15.86
C LYS A 486 -17.47 -32.92 14.84
N HIS A 487 -17.21 -31.75 14.24
CA HIS A 487 -18.03 -31.22 13.14
C HIS A 487 -17.94 -32.10 11.88
N LEU A 488 -16.73 -32.54 11.52
CA LEU A 488 -16.49 -33.35 10.33
C LEU A 488 -17.02 -34.79 10.45
N GLU A 489 -17.17 -35.33 11.66
CA GLU A 489 -17.83 -36.62 11.90
C GLU A 489 -19.28 -36.62 11.37
N ARG A 490 -19.99 -35.50 11.55
CA ARG A 490 -21.35 -35.27 11.07
C ARG A 490 -21.38 -34.75 9.63
N ASN A 491 -20.39 -33.94 9.25
CA ASN A 491 -20.34 -33.24 7.96
C ASN A 491 -19.18 -33.73 7.08
N ARG A 492 -19.18 -35.01 6.71
CA ARG A 492 -18.07 -35.65 6.00
C ARG A 492 -17.74 -35.06 4.62
N LYS A 493 -18.68 -34.34 3.99
CA LYS A 493 -18.51 -33.71 2.66
C LYS A 493 -17.95 -32.27 2.73
N ASP A 494 -17.85 -31.66 3.91
CA ASP A 494 -17.35 -30.30 4.08
C ASP A 494 -15.83 -30.24 3.85
N LYS A 495 -15.46 -29.90 2.60
CA LYS A 495 -14.06 -29.79 2.16
C LYS A 495 -13.33 -28.61 2.81
N ASP A 496 -14.03 -27.52 3.11
CA ASP A 496 -13.43 -26.33 3.72
C ASP A 496 -13.02 -26.62 5.17
N SER A 497 -13.89 -27.23 5.97
CA SER A 497 -13.56 -27.65 7.34
C SER A 497 -12.44 -28.69 7.39
N LYS A 498 -12.36 -29.62 6.42
CA LYS A 498 -11.23 -30.56 6.28
C LYS A 498 -9.91 -29.83 6.05
N PHE A 499 -9.90 -28.86 5.13
CA PHE A 499 -8.72 -28.05 4.86
C PHE A 499 -8.30 -27.24 6.09
N ARG A 500 -9.26 -26.61 6.78
CA ARG A 500 -8.99 -25.87 8.02
C ARG A 500 -8.43 -26.76 9.14
N LEU A 501 -8.90 -28.00 9.27
CA LEU A 501 -8.35 -28.95 10.25
C LEU A 501 -6.85 -29.19 9.99
N ILE A 502 -6.48 -29.47 8.74
CA ILE A 502 -5.07 -29.68 8.34
C ILE A 502 -4.22 -28.46 8.69
N LEU A 503 -4.72 -27.25 8.43
CA LEU A 503 -4.00 -26.02 8.74
C LEU A 503 -3.79 -25.83 10.25
N VAL A 504 -4.82 -26.14 11.06
CA VAL A 504 -4.76 -26.04 12.53
C VAL A 504 -3.79 -27.08 13.10
N GLU A 505 -3.84 -28.33 12.66
CA GLU A 505 -2.94 -29.40 13.13
C GLU A 505 -1.49 -29.14 12.73
N SER A 506 -1.24 -28.65 11.52
CA SER A 506 0.08 -28.19 11.09
C SER A 506 0.64 -27.09 12.02
N ARG A 507 -0.23 -26.17 12.48
CA ARG A 507 0.16 -25.11 13.44
C ARG A 507 0.45 -25.69 14.83
N ILE A 508 -0.34 -26.65 15.30
CA ILE A 508 -0.10 -27.38 16.56
C ILE A 508 1.27 -28.05 16.53
N HIS A 509 1.60 -28.80 15.48
CA HIS A 509 2.91 -29.47 15.36
C HIS A 509 4.08 -28.46 15.35
N ARG A 510 3.91 -27.32 14.69
CA ARG A 510 4.92 -26.25 14.65
C ARG A 510 5.16 -25.63 16.03
N LEU A 511 4.08 -25.29 16.74
CA LEU A 511 4.16 -24.73 18.09
C LEU A 511 4.71 -25.74 19.10
N ALA A 512 4.32 -27.01 18.99
CA ALA A 512 4.87 -28.08 19.81
C ALA A 512 6.39 -28.19 19.67
N ARG A 513 6.93 -28.16 18.43
CA ARG A 513 8.39 -28.14 18.22
C ARG A 513 9.06 -26.93 18.86
N TYR A 514 8.46 -25.75 18.72
CA TYR A 514 8.96 -24.53 19.36
C TYR A 514 8.97 -24.65 20.90
N TYR A 515 7.91 -25.18 21.49
CA TYR A 515 7.80 -25.33 22.94
C TYR A 515 8.68 -26.43 23.52
N LYS A 516 8.97 -27.49 22.76
CA LYS A 516 10.02 -28.44 23.12
C LYS A 516 11.41 -27.80 23.12
N ARG A 517 11.73 -27.04 22.06
CA ARG A 517 13.01 -26.32 21.97
C ARG A 517 13.21 -25.30 23.09
N THR A 518 12.14 -24.60 23.48
CA THR A 518 12.16 -23.61 24.57
C THR A 518 11.94 -24.21 25.97
N LYS A 519 11.96 -25.54 26.09
CA LYS A 519 11.78 -26.30 27.35
C LYS A 519 10.48 -25.95 28.10
N LYS A 520 9.44 -25.56 27.37
CA LYS A 520 8.07 -25.35 27.91
C LYS A 520 7.20 -26.60 27.79
N LEU A 521 7.60 -27.56 26.94
CA LEU A 521 7.02 -28.90 26.88
C LEU A 521 8.12 -29.96 27.04
N PRO A 522 7.79 -31.14 27.59
CA PRO A 522 8.73 -32.27 27.63
C PRO A 522 9.23 -32.65 26.23
N PRO A 523 10.49 -33.09 26.07
CA PRO A 523 11.02 -33.55 24.77
C PRO A 523 10.20 -34.68 24.14
N VAL A 524 9.64 -35.55 24.98
CA VAL A 524 8.79 -36.69 24.61
C VAL A 524 7.36 -36.29 24.23
N TRP A 525 6.96 -35.04 24.47
CA TRP A 525 5.61 -34.59 24.18
C TRP A 525 5.35 -34.62 22.66
N LYS A 526 4.24 -35.26 22.28
CA LYS A 526 3.81 -35.42 20.90
C LYS A 526 2.30 -35.18 20.82
N TYR A 527 1.91 -34.39 19.84
CA TYR A 527 0.50 -34.22 19.51
C TYR A 527 0.01 -35.46 18.76
N GLU A 528 -0.98 -36.13 19.33
CA GLU A 528 -1.70 -37.21 18.68
C GLU A 528 -3.17 -36.88 18.62
N SER A 529 -3.72 -37.07 17.43
CA SER A 529 -5.05 -36.64 17.05
C SER A 529 -6.16 -37.44 17.74
N THR A 530 -5.90 -38.69 18.07
CA THR A 530 -6.81 -39.64 18.73
C THR A 530 -6.96 -39.34 20.22
N THR A 531 -5.89 -38.86 20.87
CA THR A 531 -5.85 -38.50 22.29
C THR A 531 -6.05 -37.00 22.52
N ALA A 532 -6.21 -36.21 21.45
CA ALA A 532 -6.35 -34.75 21.55
C ALA A 532 -7.54 -34.30 22.41
N SER A 533 -8.62 -35.10 22.49
CA SER A 533 -9.79 -34.79 23.32
C SER A 533 -9.49 -34.86 24.81
N THR A 534 -8.62 -35.76 25.27
CA THR A 534 -8.27 -35.89 26.69
C THR A 534 -7.36 -34.77 27.17
N LEU A 535 -6.63 -34.12 26.26
CA LEU A 535 -5.76 -32.97 26.55
C LEU A 535 -6.53 -31.66 26.75
N VAL A 536 -7.80 -31.62 26.35
CA VAL A 536 -8.65 -30.41 26.37
C VAL A 536 -10.02 -30.63 27.00
N ALA A 537 -10.20 -31.79 27.66
CA ALA A 537 -11.41 -32.20 28.35
C ALA A 537 -11.68 -31.34 29.58
#